data_AF-B4M9Q2-F1
#
_entry.id   AF-B4M9Q2-F1
#
_cell.length_a   1.000
_cell.length_b   1.000
_cell.length_c   1.000
_cell.angle_alpha   90.00
_cell.angle_beta   90.00
_cell.angle_gamma   90.00
#
_symmetry.space_group_name_H-M   'P 1'
#
loop_
_entity.id
_entity.type
_entity.pdbx_description
1 polymer ?
#
loop_
_entity_poly.entity_id
_entity_poly.type
_entity_poly.pdbx_seq_one_letter_code
_entity_poly.pdbx_strand_id
1 'polypeptide(L)'
;MLGNMDLRLLKFESYEDYLKSLIKTEDYRYLSTMQPIKKLVTLGYRCSAKVYEENEFHKLRKQLHEQINPKVSSILYGNFFKGTDAGLKALVDREEANLLQKLSTIIFLQVRQRSGFDLSGYIDYEKSLRDCTLKAPDRTNWKAVFEGRARLRPKPNDLSFYDWHRSVLCYNDTYNFEIVRSSDTLMFKHKADHKRIPVCDSPNPYSENVTRVMIPSEIYGYIILYDHIIR
;
A
#
# COMPACT_ATOMS: atom_id res chain seq x y z
N MET A 1 7.54 6.45 -6.44
CA MET A 1 7.23 7.55 -7.38
C MET A 1 5.81 8.04 -7.13
N LEU A 2 5.64 9.03 -6.24
CA LEU A 2 4.35 9.60 -5.82
C LEU A 2 3.91 10.82 -6.65
N GLY A 3 4.55 11.08 -7.80
CA GLY A 3 4.22 12.22 -8.63
C GLY A 3 3.15 11.88 -9.66
N ASN A 4 2.03 12.60 -9.62
CA ASN A 4 1.11 12.82 -10.75
C ASN A 4 -0.09 11.86 -10.93
N MET A 5 -0.74 11.40 -9.86
CA MET A 5 -2.12 10.90 -9.98
C MET A 5 -3.11 12.07 -9.90
N ASP A 6 -3.81 12.34 -10.99
CA ASP A 6 -4.77 13.44 -11.08
C ASP A 6 -6.08 13.09 -10.38
N LEU A 7 -6.17 13.40 -9.08
CA LEU A 7 -7.36 13.19 -8.24
C LEU A 7 -8.61 13.90 -8.78
N ARG A 8 -8.48 14.86 -9.71
CA ARG A 8 -9.64 15.52 -10.32
C ARG A 8 -10.48 14.56 -11.15
N LEU A 9 -9.89 13.47 -11.66
CA LEU A 9 -10.57 12.48 -12.49
C LEU A 9 -11.74 11.77 -11.77
N LEU A 10 -11.76 11.78 -10.45
CA LEU A 10 -12.82 11.17 -9.64
C LEU A 10 -14.13 11.98 -9.64
N LYS A 11 -14.07 13.27 -10.00
CA LYS A 11 -15.23 14.16 -10.03
C LYS A 11 -16.11 13.93 -11.27
N PHE A 12 -15.63 13.17 -12.26
CA PHE A 12 -16.31 12.97 -13.53
C PHE A 12 -16.86 11.56 -13.65
N GLU A 13 -18.15 11.43 -13.98
CA GLU A 13 -18.83 10.14 -14.10
C GLU A 13 -18.55 9.45 -15.45
N SER A 14 -18.32 10.23 -16.50
CA SER A 14 -18.04 9.77 -17.85
C SER A 14 -16.87 10.51 -18.48
N TYR A 15 -16.27 9.93 -19.53
CA TYR A 15 -15.26 10.61 -20.34
C TYR A 15 -15.83 11.87 -21.02
N GLU A 16 -17.12 11.85 -21.37
CA GLU A 16 -17.78 13.02 -21.94
C GLU A 16 -17.85 14.19 -20.96
N ASP A 17 -18.10 13.92 -19.67
CA ASP A 17 -18.17 14.97 -18.66
C ASP A 17 -16.78 15.54 -18.34
N TYR A 18 -15.75 14.68 -18.38
CA TYR A 18 -14.35 15.12 -18.35
C TYR A 18 -14.04 16.05 -19.51
N LEU A 19 -14.40 15.69 -20.75
CA LEU A 19 -14.18 16.55 -21.92
C LEU A 19 -14.96 17.87 -21.82
N LYS A 20 -16.22 17.85 -21.37
CA LYS A 20 -17.01 19.07 -21.16
C LYS A 20 -16.33 20.02 -20.17
N SER A 21 -15.69 19.49 -19.12
CA SER A 21 -14.98 20.31 -18.13
C SER A 21 -13.78 21.08 -18.71
N LEU A 22 -13.27 20.65 -19.86
CA LEU A 22 -12.16 21.29 -20.57
C LEU A 22 -12.64 22.31 -21.62
N ILE A 23 -13.93 22.37 -21.94
CA ILE A 23 -14.51 23.30 -22.91
C ILE A 23 -14.72 24.67 -22.26
N LYS A 24 -14.28 25.74 -22.92
CA LYS A 24 -14.56 27.12 -22.49
C LYS A 24 -15.72 27.72 -23.26
N THR A 25 -16.34 28.74 -22.68
CA THR A 25 -17.42 29.51 -23.32
C THR A 25 -16.99 30.13 -24.67
N GLU A 26 -15.71 30.44 -24.83
CA GLU A 26 -15.12 30.96 -26.07
C GLU A 26 -15.18 29.93 -27.22
N ASP A 27 -15.08 28.63 -26.93
CA ASP A 27 -15.09 27.59 -27.96
C ASP A 27 -16.44 27.55 -28.66
N TYR A 28 -17.54 27.76 -27.92
CA TYR A 28 -18.89 27.89 -28.50
C TYR A 28 -19.08 29.15 -29.34
N ARG A 29 -18.28 30.21 -29.12
CA ARG A 29 -18.35 31.44 -29.94
C ARG A 29 -17.70 31.25 -31.30
N TYR A 30 -16.61 30.48 -31.37
CA TYR A 30 -15.84 30.29 -32.60
C TYR A 30 -16.19 28.99 -33.34
N LEU A 31 -16.73 28.00 -32.65
CA LEU A 31 -17.14 26.71 -33.19
C LEU A 31 -18.61 26.48 -32.83
N SER A 32 -19.50 26.67 -33.79
CA SER A 32 -20.95 26.62 -33.55
C SER A 32 -21.49 25.21 -33.23
N THR A 33 -20.71 24.16 -33.46
CA THR A 33 -21.13 22.76 -33.26
C THR A 33 -20.20 22.02 -32.30
N MET A 34 -20.77 21.08 -31.55
CA MET A 34 -20.07 20.36 -30.48
C MET A 34 -18.98 19.40 -30.98
N GLN A 35 -19.10 18.91 -32.22
CA GLN A 35 -18.16 17.96 -32.81
C GLN A 35 -16.76 18.57 -33.07
N PRO A 36 -16.64 19.74 -33.73
CA PRO A 36 -15.37 20.47 -33.82
C PRO A 36 -14.74 20.80 -32.48
N ILE A 37 -15.56 21.21 -31.49
CA ILE A 37 -15.08 21.55 -30.14
C ILE A 37 -14.46 20.33 -29.47
N LYS A 38 -15.17 19.19 -29.46
CA LYS A 38 -14.67 17.92 -28.91
C LYS A 38 -13.33 17.53 -29.53
N LYS A 39 -13.22 17.62 -30.86
CA LYS A 39 -11.99 17.28 -31.59
C LYS A 39 -10.84 18.22 -31.22
N LEU A 40 -11.10 19.52 -31.09
CA LEU A 40 -10.11 20.52 -30.70
C LEU A 40 -9.57 20.30 -29.27
N VAL A 41 -10.46 20.00 -28.32
CA VAL A 41 -10.08 19.72 -26.92
C VAL A 41 -9.27 18.43 -26.80
N THR A 42 -9.68 17.38 -27.53
CA THR A 42 -8.99 16.07 -27.53
C THR A 42 -7.55 16.20 -28.02
N LEU A 43 -7.29 17.10 -28.97
CA LEU A 43 -5.96 17.32 -29.53
C LEU A 43 -5.01 18.08 -28.59
N GLY A 44 -5.51 18.62 -27.46
CA GLY A 44 -4.67 19.16 -26.39
C GLY A 44 -3.94 20.48 -26.70
N TYR A 45 -4.10 21.07 -27.89
CA TYR A 45 -3.36 22.27 -28.34
C TYR A 45 -3.51 23.52 -27.45
N ARG A 46 -4.51 23.56 -26.55
CA ARG A 46 -4.82 24.72 -25.70
C ARG A 46 -4.68 24.47 -24.20
N CYS A 47 -4.44 23.23 -23.77
CA CYS A 47 -4.30 22.91 -22.34
C CYS A 47 -2.83 22.83 -21.94
N SER A 48 -2.44 23.56 -20.89
CA SER A 48 -1.11 23.41 -20.27
C SER A 48 -0.96 22.09 -19.51
N ALA A 49 -2.08 21.41 -19.21
CA ALA A 49 -2.11 20.11 -18.57
C ALA A 49 -2.33 18.98 -19.59
N LYS A 50 -1.80 17.79 -19.30
CA LYS A 50 -2.01 16.59 -20.11
C LYS A 50 -3.51 16.27 -20.19
N VAL A 51 -4.05 16.19 -21.40
CA VAL A 51 -5.38 15.65 -21.67
C VAL A 51 -5.25 14.13 -21.82
N TYR A 52 -6.07 13.38 -21.10
CA TYR A 52 -6.06 11.92 -21.16
C TYR A 52 -6.96 11.43 -22.28
N GLU A 53 -6.49 10.41 -23.02
CA GLU A 53 -7.34 9.67 -23.96
C GLU A 53 -8.42 8.89 -23.20
N GLU A 54 -9.50 8.50 -23.89
CA GLU A 54 -10.63 7.77 -23.29
C GLU A 54 -10.17 6.49 -22.53
N ASN A 55 -9.30 5.69 -23.15
CA ASN A 55 -8.75 4.49 -22.53
C ASN A 55 -7.85 4.82 -21.32
N GLU A 56 -7.03 5.87 -21.40
CA GLU A 56 -6.20 6.32 -20.28
C GLU A 56 -7.07 6.85 -19.12
N PHE A 57 -8.11 7.62 -19.42
CA PHE A 57 -9.08 8.15 -18.46
C PHE A 57 -9.75 7.02 -17.68
N HIS A 58 -10.31 6.03 -18.38
CA HIS A 58 -10.96 4.90 -17.72
C HIS A 58 -9.98 4.07 -16.88
N LYS A 59 -8.75 3.86 -17.38
CA LYS A 59 -7.71 3.12 -16.65
C LYS A 59 -7.30 3.85 -15.36
N LEU A 60 -6.99 5.15 -15.46
CA LEU A 60 -6.57 5.96 -14.32
C LEU A 60 -7.70 6.14 -13.31
N ARG A 61 -8.93 6.39 -13.78
CA ARG A 61 -10.10 6.53 -12.90
C ARG A 61 -10.41 5.22 -12.17
N LYS A 62 -10.27 4.06 -12.84
CA LYS A 62 -10.39 2.75 -12.18
C LYS A 62 -9.32 2.54 -11.11
N GLN A 63 -8.07 2.85 -11.41
CA GLN A 63 -6.98 2.78 -10.43
C GLN A 63 -7.23 3.69 -9.22
N LEU A 64 -7.72 4.92 -9.45
CA LEU A 64 -8.10 5.85 -8.40
C LEU A 64 -9.28 5.35 -7.55
N HIS A 65 -10.31 4.77 -8.18
CA HIS A 65 -11.44 4.17 -7.46
C HIS A 65 -11.03 2.94 -6.64
N GLU A 66 -10.17 2.07 -7.18
CA GLU A 66 -9.61 0.92 -6.46
C GLU A 66 -8.71 1.36 -5.29
N GLN A 67 -8.09 2.54 -5.39
CA GLN A 67 -7.31 3.14 -4.32
C GLN A 67 -8.18 3.75 -3.23
N ILE A 68 -9.22 4.51 -3.59
CA ILE A 68 -10.07 5.26 -2.65
C ILE A 68 -11.14 4.40 -2.01
N ASN A 69 -11.67 3.44 -2.75
CA ASN A 69 -12.70 2.55 -2.27
C ASN A 69 -12.33 1.12 -2.69
N PRO A 70 -11.25 0.55 -2.11
CA PRO A 70 -11.10 -0.89 -2.16
C PRO A 70 -12.39 -1.43 -1.56
N LYS A 71 -13.19 -2.16 -2.32
CA LYS A 71 -14.30 -2.91 -1.75
C LYS A 71 -13.72 -3.66 -0.56
N VAL A 72 -14.03 -3.19 0.66
CA VAL A 72 -13.55 -3.79 1.91
C VAL A 72 -14.17 -5.17 1.89
N SER A 73 -13.41 -6.12 1.35
CA SER A 73 -13.80 -7.51 1.39
C SER A 73 -13.79 -7.84 2.87
N SER A 74 -14.97 -8.11 3.41
CA SER A 74 -15.23 -8.49 4.80
C SER A 74 -14.57 -9.82 5.23
N ILE A 75 -13.64 -10.34 4.43
CA ILE A 75 -12.94 -11.57 4.68
C ILE A 75 -11.82 -11.28 5.68
N LEU A 76 -12.05 -11.68 6.92
CA LEU A 76 -11.01 -11.83 7.93
C LEU A 76 -10.33 -13.19 7.71
N TYR A 77 -9.05 -13.18 7.34
CA TYR A 77 -8.27 -14.40 7.14
C TYR A 77 -7.94 -15.09 8.46
N GLY A 78 -7.94 -14.36 9.57
CA GLY A 78 -7.74 -14.87 10.91
C GLY A 78 -8.78 -15.91 11.34
N ASN A 79 -9.96 -15.92 10.72
CA ASN A 79 -10.96 -16.98 10.91
C ASN A 79 -10.47 -18.38 10.45
N PHE A 80 -9.43 -18.43 9.62
CA PHE A 80 -8.81 -19.68 9.19
C PHE A 80 -7.61 -20.09 10.06
N PHE A 81 -7.35 -19.38 11.15
CA PHE A 81 -6.26 -19.70 12.06
C PHE A 81 -6.52 -21.01 12.79
N LYS A 82 -5.62 -21.98 12.59
CA LYS A 82 -5.68 -23.32 13.21
C LYS A 82 -4.47 -23.65 14.07
N GLY A 83 -3.49 -22.76 14.14
CA GLY A 83 -2.23 -22.98 14.85
C GLY A 83 -2.27 -22.56 16.32
N THR A 84 -1.17 -22.82 17.03
CA THR A 84 -0.92 -22.35 18.40
C THR A 84 0.18 -21.29 18.47
N ASP A 85 0.78 -20.94 17.33
CA ASP A 85 1.89 -19.99 17.26
C ASP A 85 1.45 -18.59 17.73
N ALA A 86 2.10 -18.09 18.79
CA ALA A 86 1.77 -16.81 19.41
C ALA A 86 1.99 -15.62 18.46
N GLY A 87 3.01 -15.68 17.60
CA GLY A 87 3.28 -14.66 16.60
C GLY A 87 2.16 -14.53 15.57
N LEU A 88 1.72 -15.66 14.99
CA LEU A 88 0.57 -15.67 14.08
C LEU A 88 -0.73 -15.27 14.79
N LYS A 89 -0.96 -15.72 16.03
CA LYS A 89 -2.12 -15.31 16.82
C LYS A 89 -2.16 -13.79 17.01
N ALA A 90 -1.02 -13.18 17.31
CA ALA A 90 -0.91 -11.73 17.47
C ALA A 90 -1.20 -10.95 16.19
N LEU A 91 -0.92 -11.53 15.01
CA LEU A 91 -1.34 -10.95 13.72
C LEU A 91 -2.86 -11.05 13.54
N VAL A 92 -3.46 -12.20 13.86
CA VAL A 92 -4.93 -12.38 13.83
C VAL A 92 -5.63 -11.32 14.68
N ASP A 93 -5.13 -11.05 15.88
CA ASP A 93 -5.72 -10.08 16.81
C ASP A 93 -5.64 -8.63 16.30
N ARG A 94 -4.75 -8.35 15.34
CA ARG A 94 -4.56 -7.02 14.73
C ARG A 94 -5.25 -6.85 13.39
N GLU A 95 -5.74 -7.94 12.79
CA GLU A 95 -6.23 -7.97 11.42
C GLU A 95 -7.38 -6.97 11.21
N GLU A 96 -8.41 -7.05 12.04
CA GLU A 96 -9.59 -6.20 11.91
C GLU A 96 -9.25 -4.71 12.09
N ALA A 97 -8.45 -4.37 13.10
CA ALA A 97 -8.05 -2.99 13.37
C ALA A 97 -7.19 -2.40 12.24
N ASN A 98 -6.36 -3.23 11.58
CA ASN A 98 -5.58 -2.84 10.40
C ASN A 98 -6.48 -2.62 9.18
N LEU A 99 -7.40 -3.54 8.90
CA LEU A 99 -8.34 -3.40 7.79
C LEU A 99 -9.28 -2.19 7.96
N LEU A 100 -9.65 -1.86 9.19
CA LEU A 100 -10.44 -0.67 9.53
C LEU A 100 -9.62 0.61 9.63
N GLN A 101 -8.30 0.56 9.38
CA GLN A 101 -7.40 1.72 9.44
C GLN A 101 -7.45 2.46 10.80
N LYS A 102 -7.69 1.73 11.89
CA LYS A 102 -7.56 2.23 13.28
C LYS A 102 -6.17 1.98 13.85
N LEU A 103 -5.53 0.92 13.35
CA LEU A 103 -4.18 0.50 13.70
C LEU A 103 -3.39 0.34 12.41
N SER A 104 -2.12 0.73 12.43
CA SER A 104 -1.18 0.44 11.36
C SER A 104 -0.05 -0.41 11.93
N THR A 105 0.05 -1.66 11.49
CA THR A 105 1.06 -2.60 11.98
C THR A 105 2.13 -2.86 10.91
N ILE A 106 3.39 -2.63 11.27
CA ILE A 106 4.55 -3.09 10.49
C ILE A 106 5.09 -4.37 11.13
N ILE A 107 5.21 -5.42 10.33
CA ILE A 107 5.76 -6.72 10.74
C ILE A 107 7.22 -6.77 10.32
N PHE A 108 8.13 -6.94 11.27
CA PHE A 108 9.48 -7.36 10.98
C PHE A 108 9.61 -8.87 11.16
N LEU A 109 10.23 -9.50 10.16
CA LEU A 109 10.43 -10.94 10.12
C LEU A 109 11.81 -11.26 9.54
N GLN A 110 12.52 -12.20 10.18
CA GLN A 110 13.73 -12.81 9.66
C GLN A 110 13.51 -14.32 9.54
N VAL A 111 13.63 -14.88 8.33
CA VAL A 111 13.33 -16.29 8.04
C VAL A 111 14.54 -16.97 7.42
N ARG A 112 14.98 -18.07 8.05
CA ARG A 112 16.00 -18.96 7.50
C ARG A 112 15.48 -19.74 6.29
N GLN A 113 16.17 -19.63 5.17
CA GLN A 113 15.90 -20.43 3.98
C GLN A 113 16.56 -21.82 4.07
N ARG A 114 16.11 -22.74 3.20
CA ARG A 114 16.74 -24.07 3.03
C ARG A 114 18.19 -23.99 2.54
N SER A 115 18.56 -22.91 1.85
CA SER A 115 19.94 -22.63 1.43
C SER A 115 20.88 -22.32 2.60
N GLY A 116 20.34 -22.09 3.80
CA GLY A 116 21.11 -21.70 4.98
C GLY A 116 21.24 -20.20 5.17
N PHE A 117 20.87 -19.38 4.19
CA PHE A 117 20.85 -17.92 4.31
C PHE A 117 19.49 -17.38 4.77
N ASP A 118 19.50 -16.23 5.42
CA ASP A 118 18.28 -15.59 5.91
C ASP A 118 17.66 -14.65 4.86
N LEU A 119 16.36 -14.42 5.01
CA LEU A 119 15.66 -13.26 4.45
C LEU A 119 15.13 -12.44 5.60
N SER A 120 15.33 -11.12 5.58
CA SER A 120 14.70 -10.22 6.53
C SER A 120 13.90 -9.15 5.82
N GLY A 121 12.88 -8.62 6.47
CA GLY A 121 12.16 -7.49 5.92
C GLY A 121 11.07 -6.94 6.81
N TYR A 122 10.61 -5.77 6.43
CA TYR A 122 9.51 -5.04 7.04
C TYR A 122 8.30 -5.12 6.12
N ILE A 123 7.16 -5.55 6.63
CA ILE A 123 5.93 -5.81 5.87
C ILE A 123 4.84 -4.90 6.42
N ASP A 124 4.23 -4.10 5.56
CA ASP A 124 2.99 -3.39 5.87
C ASP A 124 1.85 -4.41 5.93
N TYR A 125 1.29 -4.63 7.12
CA TYR A 125 0.34 -5.71 7.33
C TYR A 125 -0.96 -5.50 6.55
N GLU A 126 -1.54 -4.29 6.62
CA GLU A 126 -2.76 -3.97 5.89
C GLU A 126 -2.55 -4.09 4.38
N LYS A 127 -1.46 -3.55 3.83
CA LYS A 127 -1.15 -3.71 2.40
C LYS A 127 -1.07 -5.19 2.03
N SER A 128 -0.38 -6.00 2.83
CA SER A 128 -0.21 -7.44 2.57
C SER A 128 -1.55 -8.18 2.58
N LEU A 129 -2.48 -7.82 3.47
CA LEU A 129 -3.85 -8.35 3.50
C LEU A 129 -4.65 -7.90 2.28
N ARG A 130 -4.57 -6.62 1.93
CA ARG A 130 -5.22 -6.03 0.75
C ARG A 130 -4.75 -6.67 -0.54
N ASP A 131 -3.43 -6.87 -0.71
CA ASP A 131 -2.85 -7.56 -1.85
C ASP A 131 -3.32 -9.01 -1.96
N CYS A 132 -3.48 -9.71 -0.82
CA CYS A 132 -4.05 -11.05 -0.76
C CYS A 132 -5.48 -11.07 -1.33
N THR A 133 -6.30 -10.14 -0.87
CA THR A 133 -7.70 -9.97 -1.26
C THR A 133 -7.86 -9.60 -2.74
N LEU A 134 -7.04 -8.67 -3.22
CA LEU A 134 -7.04 -8.22 -4.62
C LEU A 134 -6.40 -9.22 -5.58
N LYS A 135 -5.92 -10.37 -5.06
CA LYS A 135 -5.20 -11.39 -5.83
C LYS A 135 -4.02 -10.82 -6.62
N ALA A 136 -3.31 -9.85 -6.04
CA ALA A 136 -2.11 -9.27 -6.63
C ALA A 136 -1.05 -10.35 -6.97
N PRO A 137 -0.19 -10.10 -7.97
CA PRO A 137 0.97 -10.95 -8.22
C PRO A 137 1.87 -10.98 -6.98
N ASP A 138 2.48 -12.13 -6.71
CA ASP A 138 3.41 -12.34 -5.58
C ASP A 138 2.87 -11.99 -4.18
N ARG A 139 1.54 -11.98 -4.01
CA ARG A 139 0.89 -11.73 -2.71
C ARG A 139 1.17 -12.85 -1.70
N THR A 140 1.16 -12.49 -0.41
CA THR A 140 1.09 -13.47 0.67
C THR A 140 -0.29 -14.11 0.67
N ASN A 141 -0.38 -15.45 0.62
CA ASN A 141 -1.65 -16.15 0.78
C ASN A 141 -1.99 -16.28 2.28
N TRP A 142 -2.62 -15.26 2.86
CA TRP A 142 -2.93 -15.21 4.29
C TRP A 142 -3.81 -16.36 4.78
N LYS A 143 -4.75 -16.83 3.96
CA LYS A 143 -5.51 -18.04 4.27
C LYS A 143 -4.59 -19.24 4.48
N ALA A 144 -3.67 -19.49 3.54
CA ALA A 144 -2.73 -20.61 3.66
C ALA A 144 -1.74 -20.42 4.82
N VAL A 145 -1.35 -19.19 5.14
CA VAL A 145 -0.48 -18.88 6.29
C VAL A 145 -1.19 -19.23 7.60
N PHE A 146 -2.42 -18.75 7.81
CA PHE A 146 -3.16 -19.02 9.04
C PHE A 146 -3.63 -20.48 9.18
N GLU A 147 -3.85 -21.18 8.07
CA GLU A 147 -4.09 -22.63 8.08
C GLU A 147 -2.82 -23.47 8.29
N GLY A 148 -1.63 -22.85 8.33
CA GLY A 148 -0.34 -23.54 8.45
C GLY A 148 0.12 -24.26 7.18
N ARG A 149 -0.53 -24.03 6.03
CA ARG A 149 -0.17 -24.62 4.72
C ARG A 149 0.93 -23.87 4.00
N ALA A 150 1.22 -22.63 4.39
CA ALA A 150 2.29 -21.80 3.84
C ALA A 150 3.00 -21.03 4.97
N ARG A 151 4.28 -20.68 4.75
CA ARG A 151 5.01 -19.79 5.68
C ARG A 151 4.94 -18.35 5.16
N LEU A 152 4.67 -17.40 6.06
CA LEU A 152 4.96 -15.98 5.83
C LEU A 152 6.44 -15.78 5.52
N ARG A 153 6.73 -14.95 4.50
CA ARG A 153 8.09 -14.60 4.08
C ARG A 153 8.15 -13.14 3.63
N PRO A 154 9.24 -12.42 3.96
CA PRO A 154 9.51 -11.13 3.35
C PRO A 154 9.73 -11.26 1.84
N LYS A 155 9.31 -10.26 1.09
CA LYS A 155 9.34 -10.20 -0.38
C LYS A 155 9.93 -8.88 -0.86
N PRO A 156 10.53 -8.83 -2.06
CA PRO A 156 11.11 -7.60 -2.62
C PRO A 156 10.16 -6.40 -2.73
N ASN A 157 8.84 -6.62 -2.76
CA ASN A 157 7.80 -5.58 -2.84
C ASN A 157 7.23 -5.15 -1.47
N ASP A 158 7.77 -5.69 -0.36
CA ASP A 158 7.42 -5.25 0.99
C ASP A 158 8.14 -3.91 1.33
N LEU A 159 7.86 -3.29 2.48
CA LEU A 159 8.41 -1.97 2.86
C LEU A 159 9.94 -1.96 2.80
N SER A 160 10.55 -3.03 3.31
CA SER A 160 11.97 -3.29 3.14
C SER A 160 12.19 -4.79 3.05
N PHE A 161 13.16 -5.17 2.22
CA PHE A 161 13.55 -6.55 2.01
C PHE A 161 15.05 -6.64 1.91
N TYR A 162 15.64 -7.61 2.60
CA TYR A 162 17.06 -7.90 2.54
C TYR A 162 17.30 -9.39 2.34
N ASP A 163 18.00 -9.71 1.25
CA ASP A 163 18.51 -11.04 0.97
C ASP A 163 19.95 -11.16 1.48
N TRP A 164 20.15 -11.93 2.55
CA TRP A 164 21.46 -12.09 3.19
C TRP A 164 22.45 -12.88 2.35
N HIS A 165 21.99 -13.68 1.39
CA HIS A 165 22.88 -14.42 0.49
C HIS A 165 23.47 -13.50 -0.58
N ARG A 166 22.62 -12.66 -1.17
CA ARG A 166 22.99 -11.79 -2.30
C ARG A 166 23.41 -10.39 -1.87
N SER A 167 23.22 -10.05 -0.58
CA SER A 167 23.37 -8.69 -0.06
C SER A 167 22.51 -7.67 -0.81
N VAL A 168 21.31 -8.07 -1.23
CA VAL A 168 20.37 -7.22 -1.99
C VAL A 168 19.36 -6.60 -1.05
N LEU A 169 19.26 -5.27 -1.09
CA LEU A 169 18.36 -4.47 -0.27
C LEU A 169 17.34 -3.74 -1.14
N CYS A 170 16.07 -3.91 -0.83
CA CYS A 170 14.95 -3.23 -1.48
C CYS A 170 14.18 -2.37 -0.46
N TYR A 171 13.64 -1.27 -0.95
CA TYR A 171 12.88 -0.28 -0.19
C TYR A 171 11.71 0.19 -1.04
N ASN A 172 10.49 0.06 -0.53
CA ASN A 172 9.28 0.45 -1.24
C ASN A 172 8.35 1.27 -0.35
N ASP A 173 7.81 2.35 -0.91
CA ASP A 173 6.66 3.02 -0.30
C ASP A 173 5.40 2.18 -0.51
N THR A 174 4.52 2.15 0.48
CA THR A 174 3.21 1.48 0.41
C THR A 174 2.09 2.51 0.37
N TYR A 175 0.82 2.09 0.43
CA TYR A 175 -0.28 3.03 0.56
C TYR A 175 -0.28 3.71 1.94
N ASN A 176 0.11 2.99 2.99
CA ASN A 176 0.09 3.49 4.37
C ASN A 176 1.40 4.16 4.78
N PHE A 177 2.53 3.78 4.20
CA PHE A 177 3.84 4.28 4.63
C PHE A 177 4.69 4.83 3.49
N GLU A 178 5.50 5.83 3.81
CA GLU A 178 6.66 6.24 3.02
C GLU A 178 7.94 6.02 3.81
N ILE A 179 9.03 5.78 3.09
CA ILE A 179 10.34 5.56 3.69
C ILE A 179 10.99 6.91 3.95
N VAL A 180 11.39 7.13 5.20
CA VAL A 180 12.13 8.32 5.61
C VAL A 180 13.60 7.97 5.68
N ARG A 181 14.39 8.61 4.82
CA ARG A 181 15.86 8.52 4.92
C ARG A 181 16.31 9.33 6.13
N SER A 182 16.61 8.65 7.22
CA SER A 182 17.34 9.19 8.38
C SER A 182 18.78 8.70 8.32
N SER A 183 19.74 9.49 8.81
CA SER A 183 21.17 9.16 8.79
C SER A 183 21.52 7.93 9.63
N ASP A 184 20.71 7.63 10.67
CA ASP A 184 21.15 6.76 11.75
C ASP A 184 20.34 5.46 11.83
N THR A 185 19.07 5.46 11.39
CA THR A 185 18.17 4.30 11.51
C THR A 185 17.13 4.26 10.40
N LEU A 186 16.62 3.06 10.09
CA LEU A 186 15.46 2.92 9.23
C LEU A 186 14.23 3.51 9.91
N MET A 187 13.51 4.37 9.19
CA MET A 187 12.33 5.06 9.70
C MET A 187 11.26 5.08 8.61
N PHE A 188 10.03 4.86 9.04
CA PHE A 188 8.87 5.01 8.18
C PHE A 188 8.10 6.27 8.59
N LYS A 189 7.27 6.79 7.70
CA LYS A 189 6.27 7.80 8.02
C LYS A 189 4.92 7.30 7.55
N HIS A 190 3.94 7.30 8.43
CA HIS A 190 2.58 6.98 8.07
C HIS A 190 1.98 8.12 7.24
N LYS A 191 1.29 7.78 6.15
CA LYS A 191 0.89 8.74 5.12
C LYS A 191 -0.34 9.55 5.49
N ALA A 192 -1.25 8.98 6.29
CA ALA A 192 -2.50 9.66 6.64
C ALA A 192 -2.30 10.79 7.65
N ASP A 193 -1.52 10.55 8.71
CA ASP A 193 -1.32 11.48 9.83
C ASP A 193 0.10 12.05 9.91
N HIS A 194 0.96 11.65 8.96
CA HIS A 194 2.33 12.12 8.80
C HIS A 194 3.26 11.84 9.99
N LYS A 195 2.89 10.90 10.88
CA LYS A 195 3.71 10.53 12.03
C LYS A 195 4.89 9.66 11.61
N ARG A 196 6.05 9.94 12.22
CA ARG A 196 7.27 9.16 12.03
C ARG A 196 7.25 7.95 12.96
N ILE A 197 7.61 6.80 12.40
CA ILE A 197 7.58 5.49 13.03
C ILE A 197 9.00 4.92 12.97
N PRO A 198 9.76 5.05 14.07
CA PRO A 198 11.09 4.46 14.15
C PRO A 198 10.97 2.93 14.30
N VAL A 199 11.77 2.19 13.53
CA VAL A 199 11.85 0.73 13.62
C VAL A 199 13.20 0.28 14.17
N CYS A 200 13.61 0.91 15.26
CA CYS A 200 14.85 0.64 15.97
C CYS A 200 14.56 0.33 17.44
N ASP A 201 15.55 -0.29 18.11
CA ASP A 201 15.52 -0.51 19.55
C ASP A 201 16.19 0.64 20.33
N SER A 202 16.85 1.56 19.62
CA SER A 202 17.50 2.72 20.21
C SER A 202 16.50 3.83 20.55
N PRO A 203 16.78 4.65 21.59
CA PRO A 203 15.96 5.80 21.92
C PRO A 203 15.76 6.71 20.71
N ASN A 204 14.50 7.01 20.40
CA ASN A 204 14.15 7.85 19.27
C ASN A 204 13.10 8.90 19.70
N PRO A 205 13.20 10.17 19.28
CA PRO A 205 12.22 11.21 19.61
C PRO A 205 10.78 10.89 19.19
N TYR A 206 10.60 9.96 18.25
CA TYR A 206 9.30 9.56 17.72
C TYR A 206 8.77 8.24 18.31
N SER A 207 9.40 7.71 19.37
CA SER A 207 9.03 6.42 19.97
C SER A 207 7.60 6.41 20.53
N GLU A 208 7.06 7.55 20.94
CA GLU A 208 5.67 7.66 21.41
C GLU A 208 4.63 7.34 20.33
N ASN A 209 5.00 7.41 19.05
CA ASN A 209 4.09 7.11 17.95
C ASN A 209 3.95 5.61 17.69
N VAL A 210 4.79 4.76 18.28
CA VAL A 210 4.88 3.34 17.95
C VAL A 210 5.04 2.48 19.19
N THR A 211 4.27 1.39 19.27
CA THR A 211 4.48 0.34 20.25
C THR A 211 5.22 -0.81 19.58
N ARG A 212 6.44 -1.11 20.06
CA ARG A 212 7.23 -2.24 19.59
C ARG A 212 7.00 -3.45 20.50
N VAL A 213 6.60 -4.58 19.92
CA VAL A 213 6.42 -5.84 20.65
C VAL A 213 7.19 -6.95 19.94
N MET A 214 8.06 -7.64 20.66
CA MET A 214 8.75 -8.85 20.18
C MET A 214 8.01 -10.07 20.71
N ILE A 215 7.49 -10.90 19.80
CA ILE A 215 6.66 -12.05 20.15
C ILE A 215 7.38 -13.33 19.74
N PRO A 216 7.62 -14.27 20.68
CA PRO A 216 8.20 -15.55 20.34
C PRO A 216 7.27 -16.34 19.41
N SER A 217 7.85 -16.97 18.40
CA SER A 217 7.14 -17.79 17.42
C SER A 217 7.88 -19.09 17.25
N GLU A 218 7.18 -20.21 17.39
CA GLU A 218 7.75 -21.54 17.16
C GLU A 218 8.12 -21.73 15.68
N ILE A 219 7.42 -21.04 14.79
CA ILE A 219 7.61 -21.15 13.33
C ILE A 219 8.73 -20.24 12.83
N TYR A 220 8.86 -19.04 13.41
CA TYR A 220 9.74 -17.97 12.91
C TYR A 220 10.86 -17.56 13.88
N GLY A 221 10.92 -18.15 15.07
CA GLY A 221 11.77 -17.70 16.17
C GLY A 221 11.15 -16.49 16.87
N TYR A 222 11.09 -15.35 16.17
CA TYR A 222 10.43 -14.13 16.65
C TYR A 222 9.70 -13.41 15.52
N ILE A 223 8.56 -12.82 15.86
CA ILE A 223 7.88 -11.81 15.05
C ILE A 223 7.93 -10.51 15.84
N ILE A 224 8.44 -9.43 15.22
CA ILE A 224 8.47 -8.12 15.85
C ILE A 224 7.40 -7.26 15.19
N LEU A 225 6.49 -6.72 16.00
CA LEU A 225 5.39 -5.89 15.56
C LEU A 225 5.63 -4.45 16.00
N TYR A 226 5.44 -3.53 15.07
CA TYR A 226 5.47 -2.08 15.31
C TYR A 226 4.08 -1.55 15.05
N ASP A 227 3.36 -1.26 16.12
CA ASP A 227 1.97 -0.85 16.11
C ASP A 227 1.86 0.66 16.25
N HIS A 228 1.19 1.31 15.30
CA HIS A 228 0.90 2.74 15.31
C HIS A 228 -0.61 2.96 15.31
N ILE A 229 -1.13 3.65 16.33
CA ILE A 229 -2.56 4.01 16.41
C ILE A 229 -2.80 5.21 15.50
N ILE A 230 -3.65 5.03 14.50
CA ILE A 230 -3.99 6.06 13.51
C ILE A 230 -4.94 7.07 14.19
N ARG A 231 -4.65 8.36 14.06
CA ARG A 231 -5.41 9.47 14.66
C ARG A 231 -6.10 10.33 13.61
#